data_AF-A0AAW2MSE3-F1
#
_entry.id   AF-A0AAW2MSE3-F1
#
_cell.length_a   1.000
_cell.length_b   1.000
_cell.length_c   1.000
_cell.angle_alpha   90.00
_cell.angle_beta   90.00
_cell.angle_gamma   90.00
#
_symmetry.space_group_name_H-M   'P 1'
#
loop_
_entity.id
_entity.type
_entity.pdbx_description
1 polymer ?
#
loop_
_entity_poly.entity_id
_entity_poly.type
_entity_poly.pdbx_seq_one_letter_code
_entity_poly.pdbx_strand_id
1 'polypeptide(L)'
;MGGGTGTGGAPIIAAVAKSMGILTVGIVTTPFSFEGRRRAVQAQEGIAALRENVDTLIVIPNDKLLTAVSPSTPVTEAFNLADDILRQGVRGISDIITIPGLVNVDFADVRAIMANAGSSLMGIGTATGKTRARDAALNAIQSPLLDIGIERATGIVWNITGGSDLTLFEVNAAAEVIYDLVDPSANLIFGAVVDPSISGQVSITLIATGFKRQEESDGRTLQANQLSQGDSNIGLNRRPSSFLEGGSVEIPEFLRKKGRSRYPRV
;
A
#
# COMPACT_ATOMS: atom_id res chain seq x y z
N MET A 1 -9.75 6.53 -3.85
CA MET A 1 -9.79 5.98 -5.23
C MET A 1 -11.06 5.15 -5.38
N GLY A 2 -11.56 4.94 -6.59
CA GLY A 2 -12.78 4.14 -6.84
C GLY A 2 -14.05 4.93 -7.17
N GLY A 3 -13.96 6.27 -7.19
CA GLY A 3 -14.96 7.15 -7.81
C GLY A 3 -14.59 7.51 -9.26
N GLY A 4 -15.26 8.49 -9.86
CA GLY A 4 -14.94 8.98 -11.21
C GLY A 4 -13.81 10.02 -11.22
N THR A 5 -14.05 11.18 -10.59
CA THR A 5 -13.17 12.35 -10.71
C THR A 5 -11.79 12.13 -10.12
N GLY A 6 -11.68 11.63 -8.89
CA GLY A 6 -10.37 11.39 -8.26
C GLY A 6 -9.55 10.32 -8.99
N THR A 7 -10.20 9.22 -9.37
CA THR A 7 -9.55 8.08 -10.03
C THR A 7 -9.02 8.43 -11.42
N GLY A 8 -9.78 9.20 -12.22
CA GLY A 8 -9.38 9.58 -13.57
C GLY A 8 -8.56 10.87 -13.63
N GLY A 9 -8.79 11.82 -12.73
CA GLY A 9 -8.15 13.14 -12.76
C GLY A 9 -6.80 13.18 -12.05
N ALA A 10 -6.63 12.46 -10.94
CA ALA A 10 -5.39 12.52 -10.16
C ALA A 10 -4.14 12.10 -10.97
N PRO A 11 -4.16 11.04 -11.81
CA PRO A 11 -3.01 10.68 -12.63
C PRO A 11 -2.59 11.80 -13.60
N ILE A 12 -3.55 12.55 -14.15
CA ILE A 12 -3.29 13.66 -15.08
C ILE A 12 -2.60 14.81 -14.36
N ILE A 13 -3.10 15.19 -13.18
CA ILE A 13 -2.50 16.25 -12.36
C ILE A 13 -1.08 15.86 -11.96
N ALA A 14 -0.90 14.61 -11.52
CA ALA A 14 0.40 14.06 -11.16
C ALA A 14 1.39 14.09 -12.34
N ALA A 15 0.94 13.68 -13.53
CA ALA A 15 1.75 13.68 -14.74
C ALA A 15 2.27 15.07 -15.08
N VAL A 16 1.40 16.09 -14.99
CA VAL A 16 1.77 17.49 -15.24
C VAL A 16 2.81 17.94 -14.22
N ALA A 17 2.56 17.75 -12.91
CA ALA A 17 3.49 18.12 -11.86
C ALA A 17 4.87 17.46 -12.02
N LYS A 18 4.89 16.14 -12.28
CA LYS A 18 6.12 15.38 -12.48
C LYS A 18 6.87 15.83 -13.74
N SER A 19 6.17 16.13 -14.83
CA SER A 19 6.79 16.64 -16.07
C SER A 19 7.45 18.02 -15.89
N MET A 20 6.99 18.81 -14.91
CA MET A 20 7.58 20.09 -14.52
C MET A 20 8.78 19.93 -13.57
N GLY A 21 9.15 18.70 -13.21
CA GLY A 21 10.25 18.42 -12.28
C GLY A 21 9.90 18.61 -10.80
N ILE A 22 8.61 18.72 -10.46
CA ILE A 22 8.12 18.87 -9.09
C ILE A 22 8.08 17.48 -8.43
N LEU A 23 8.62 17.37 -7.20
CA LEU A 23 8.49 16.15 -6.41
C LEU A 23 7.00 15.86 -6.16
N THR A 24 6.50 14.80 -6.78
CA THR A 24 5.07 14.51 -6.83
C THR A 24 4.76 13.31 -5.96
N VAL A 25 4.09 13.54 -4.83
CA VAL A 25 3.66 12.51 -3.88
C VAL A 25 2.15 12.30 -3.97
N GLY A 26 1.73 11.09 -4.31
CA GLY A 26 0.32 10.70 -4.29
C GLY A 26 -0.02 10.04 -2.96
N ILE A 27 -1.02 10.56 -2.24
CA ILE A 27 -1.59 9.91 -1.06
C ILE A 27 -3.05 9.62 -1.35
N VAL A 28 -3.42 8.33 -1.39
CA VAL A 28 -4.75 7.91 -1.81
C VAL A 28 -5.30 6.78 -0.96
N THR A 29 -6.61 6.74 -0.80
CA THR A 29 -7.32 5.64 -0.13
C THR A 29 -7.87 4.62 -1.11
N THR A 30 -7.93 3.35 -0.73
CA THR A 30 -8.79 2.35 -1.40
C THR A 30 -10.18 2.37 -0.77
N PRO A 31 -11.25 2.07 -1.51
CA PRO A 31 -12.60 2.04 -0.93
C PRO A 31 -12.72 0.94 0.13
N PHE A 32 -13.70 1.07 1.03
CA PHE A 32 -14.05 -0.01 1.94
C PHE A 32 -14.63 -1.20 1.17
N SER A 33 -14.44 -2.40 1.70
CA SER A 33 -15.00 -3.64 1.14
C SER A 33 -16.53 -3.57 0.94
N PHE A 34 -17.26 -2.85 1.82
CA PHE A 34 -18.72 -2.69 1.73
C PHE A 34 -19.18 -1.78 0.58
N GLU A 35 -18.31 -0.93 0.01
CA GLU A 35 -18.69 -0.04 -1.09
C GLU A 35 -18.84 -0.76 -2.44
N GLY A 36 -18.44 -2.04 -2.47
CA GLY A 36 -18.69 -2.96 -3.58
C GLY A 36 -17.52 -3.14 -4.53
N ARG A 37 -17.50 -4.31 -5.18
CA ARG A 37 -16.39 -4.75 -6.07
C ARG A 37 -16.10 -3.78 -7.22
N ARG A 38 -17.12 -3.12 -7.76
CA ARG A 38 -16.92 -2.16 -8.87
C ARG A 38 -16.00 -1.01 -8.48
N ARG A 39 -16.17 -0.44 -7.27
CA ARG A 39 -15.29 0.63 -6.79
C ARG A 39 -13.88 0.12 -6.53
N ALA A 40 -13.73 -1.10 -6.03
CA ALA A 40 -12.41 -1.71 -5.80
C ALA A 40 -11.62 -1.89 -7.11
N VAL A 41 -12.26 -2.40 -8.17
CA VAL A 41 -11.62 -2.54 -9.49
C VAL A 41 -11.21 -1.17 -10.05
N GLN A 42 -12.13 -0.19 -10.02
CA GLN A 42 -11.82 1.17 -10.45
C GLN A 42 -10.66 1.79 -9.65
N ALA A 43 -10.61 1.54 -8.34
CA ALA A 43 -9.53 2.01 -7.50
C ALA A 43 -8.18 1.39 -7.90
N GLN A 44 -8.13 0.09 -8.17
CA GLN A 44 -6.91 -0.60 -8.60
C GLN A 44 -6.39 -0.06 -9.94
N GLU A 45 -7.27 0.11 -10.93
CA GLU A 45 -6.92 0.69 -12.23
C GLU A 45 -6.37 2.12 -12.07
N GLY A 46 -7.04 2.97 -11.29
CA GLY A 46 -6.57 4.33 -11.06
C GLY A 46 -5.27 4.39 -10.26
N ILE A 47 -5.05 3.48 -9.29
CA ILE A 47 -3.81 3.39 -8.52
C ILE A 47 -2.65 2.98 -9.43
N ALA A 48 -2.87 2.03 -10.34
CA ALA A 48 -1.88 1.65 -11.34
C ALA A 48 -1.52 2.83 -12.25
N ALA A 49 -2.52 3.55 -12.77
CA ALA A 49 -2.28 4.73 -13.59
C ALA A 49 -1.58 5.85 -12.82
N LEU A 50 -1.95 6.10 -11.57
CA LEU A 50 -1.33 7.13 -10.73
C LEU A 50 0.12 6.80 -10.42
N ARG A 51 0.44 5.52 -10.17
CA ARG A 51 1.80 5.06 -9.84
C ARG A 51 2.82 5.45 -10.89
N GLU A 52 2.48 5.36 -12.17
CA GLU A 52 3.39 5.73 -13.26
C GLU A 52 3.66 7.25 -13.33
N ASN A 53 2.77 8.05 -12.74
CA ASN A 53 2.78 9.51 -12.84
C ASN A 53 3.23 10.23 -11.57
N VAL A 54 3.57 9.51 -10.50
CA VAL A 54 4.09 10.07 -9.24
C VAL A 54 5.52 9.61 -8.98
N ASP A 55 6.22 10.29 -8.08
CA ASP A 55 7.52 9.86 -7.55
C ASP A 55 7.34 8.84 -6.42
N THR A 56 6.39 9.13 -5.52
CA THR A 56 6.00 8.27 -4.40
C THR A 56 4.48 8.13 -4.35
N LEU A 57 3.99 6.91 -4.15
CA LEU A 57 2.58 6.60 -3.97
C LEU A 57 2.35 5.91 -2.62
N ILE A 58 1.62 6.58 -1.73
CA ILE A 58 1.16 6.05 -0.46
C ILE A 58 -0.30 5.61 -0.63
N VAL A 59 -0.55 4.32 -0.49
CA VAL A 59 -1.89 3.74 -0.59
C VAL A 59 -2.38 3.36 0.79
N ILE A 60 -3.46 3.99 1.24
CA ILE A 60 -4.10 3.74 2.53
C ILE A 60 -5.30 2.82 2.32
N PRO A 61 -5.25 1.57 2.77
CA PRO A 61 -6.39 0.67 2.68
C PRO A 61 -7.46 1.03 3.71
N ASN A 62 -8.63 1.50 3.28
CA ASN A 62 -9.71 1.87 4.22
C ASN A 62 -10.14 0.69 5.11
N ASP A 63 -10.04 -0.55 4.64
CA ASP A 63 -10.36 -1.72 5.45
C ASP A 63 -9.42 -1.89 6.66
N LYS A 64 -8.18 -1.38 6.61
CA LYS A 64 -7.29 -1.38 7.78
C LYS A 64 -7.73 -0.37 8.83
N LEU A 65 -8.41 0.70 8.42
CA LEU A 65 -9.01 1.65 9.36
C LEU A 65 -10.12 0.99 10.19
N LEU A 66 -10.81 -0.01 9.63
CA LEU A 66 -11.82 -0.78 10.37
C LEU A 66 -11.24 -1.57 11.54
N THR A 67 -9.97 -1.97 11.48
CA THR A 67 -9.31 -2.66 12.61
C THR A 67 -9.01 -1.74 13.77
N ALA A 68 -9.03 -0.42 13.55
CA ALA A 68 -8.76 0.59 14.58
C ALA A 68 -10.03 1.15 15.24
N VAL A 69 -11.23 0.78 14.76
CA VAL A 69 -12.51 1.31 15.27
C VAL A 69 -13.37 0.23 15.93
N SER A 70 -14.26 0.66 16.83
CA SER A 70 -15.22 -0.24 17.48
C SER A 70 -16.29 -0.69 16.48
N PRO A 71 -16.84 -1.92 16.61
CA PRO A 71 -18.00 -2.35 15.83
C PRO A 71 -19.23 -1.42 15.93
N SER A 72 -19.30 -0.59 16.97
CA SER A 72 -20.36 0.40 17.19
C SER A 72 -20.12 1.74 16.49
N THR A 73 -18.97 1.94 15.85
CA THR A 73 -18.58 3.21 15.24
C THR A 73 -19.46 3.54 14.02
N PRO A 74 -20.11 4.71 13.97
CA PRO A 74 -20.89 5.16 12.81
C PRO A 74 -20.04 5.25 11.54
N VAL A 75 -20.66 5.04 10.37
CA VAL A 75 -19.99 5.12 9.06
C VAL A 75 -19.35 6.50 8.82
N THR A 76 -19.98 7.57 9.28
CA THR A 76 -19.43 8.93 9.17
C THR A 76 -18.13 9.10 9.94
N GLU A 77 -18.01 8.48 11.11
CA GLU A 77 -16.77 8.50 11.90
C GLU A 77 -15.66 7.68 11.23
N ALA A 78 -16.00 6.58 10.56
CA ALA A 78 -15.03 5.79 9.80
C ALA A 78 -14.44 6.57 8.61
N PHE A 79 -15.24 7.39 7.91
CA PHE A 79 -14.73 8.29 6.88
C PHE A 79 -13.87 9.42 7.46
N ASN A 80 -14.28 10.01 8.58
CA ASN A 80 -13.48 11.03 9.27
C ASN A 80 -12.12 10.48 9.70
N LEU A 81 -12.04 9.20 10.08
CA LEU A 81 -10.76 8.56 10.38
C LEU A 81 -9.87 8.44 9.14
N ALA A 82 -10.43 8.11 7.98
CA ALA A 82 -9.68 8.08 6.73
C ALA A 82 -9.13 9.47 6.36
N ASP A 83 -9.94 10.51 6.54
CA ASP A 83 -9.53 11.90 6.32
C ASP A 83 -8.45 12.33 7.32
N ASP A 84 -8.54 11.90 8.58
CA ASP A 84 -7.52 12.21 9.57
C ASP A 84 -6.18 11.54 9.25
N ILE A 85 -6.19 10.28 8.79
CA ILE A 85 -4.97 9.61 8.34
C ILE A 85 -4.37 10.30 7.11
N LEU A 86 -5.20 10.70 6.13
CA LEU A 86 -4.73 11.46 4.98
C LEU A 86 -4.08 12.79 5.41
N ARG A 87 -4.74 13.51 6.32
CA ARG A 87 -4.24 14.77 6.89
C ARG A 87 -2.91 14.55 7.62
N GLN A 88 -2.82 13.52 8.46
CA GLN A 88 -1.60 13.17 9.18
C GLN A 88 -0.47 12.78 8.23
N GLY A 89 -0.78 12.08 7.14
CA GLY A 89 0.22 11.72 6.14
C GLY A 89 0.79 12.91 5.37
N VAL A 90 -0.05 13.86 4.97
CA VAL A 90 0.40 15.12 4.36
C VAL A 90 1.22 15.92 5.36
N ARG A 91 0.70 16.08 6.59
CA ARG A 91 1.35 16.83 7.68
C ARG A 91 2.71 16.24 8.02
N GLY A 92 2.83 14.92 8.12
CA GLY A 92 4.07 14.23 8.45
C GLY A 92 5.20 14.50 7.47
N ILE A 93 4.90 14.69 6.18
CA ILE A 93 5.91 15.07 5.17
C ILE A 93 6.15 16.57 5.18
N SER A 94 5.07 17.37 5.21
CA SER A 94 5.20 18.83 5.10
C SER A 94 5.90 19.43 6.31
N ASP A 95 5.62 18.93 7.51
CA ASP A 95 6.15 19.51 8.75
C ASP A 95 7.66 19.33 8.85
N ILE A 96 8.21 18.21 8.35
CA ILE A 96 9.66 17.98 8.28
C ILE A 96 10.37 19.05 7.44
N ILE A 97 9.72 19.51 6.37
CA ILE A 97 10.30 20.45 5.39
C ILE A 97 10.05 21.90 5.79
N THR A 98 8.85 22.19 6.29
CA THR A 98 8.33 23.57 6.42
C THR A 98 8.44 24.14 7.81
N ILE A 99 8.45 23.30 8.85
CA ILE A 99 8.55 23.74 10.23
C ILE A 99 9.99 23.59 10.68
N PRO A 100 10.67 24.70 11.05
CA PRO A 100 12.01 24.62 11.61
C PRO A 100 12.00 23.72 12.84
N GLY A 101 12.64 22.56 12.70
CA GLY A 101 12.75 21.57 13.75
C GLY A 101 13.96 21.79 14.66
N LEU A 102 14.07 20.96 15.70
CA LEU A 102 15.32 20.81 16.47
C LEU A 102 16.43 20.19 15.60
N VAL A 103 16.03 19.32 14.68
CA VAL A 103 16.85 18.77 13.61
C VAL A 103 16.12 19.06 12.32
N ASN A 104 16.67 19.98 11.54
CA ASN A 104 16.09 20.38 10.27
C ASN A 104 16.61 19.46 9.17
N VAL A 105 15.70 18.78 8.49
CA VAL A 105 16.01 18.04 7.26
C VAL A 105 15.86 19.00 6.10
N ASP A 106 16.77 18.96 5.14
CA ASP A 106 16.59 19.78 3.94
C ASP A 106 15.64 19.11 2.93
N PHE A 107 15.11 19.89 1.99
CA PHE A 107 14.24 19.33 0.95
C PHE A 107 15.00 18.37 0.02
N ALA A 108 16.32 18.50 -0.11
CA ALA A 108 17.12 17.65 -0.98
C ALA A 108 17.22 16.22 -0.42
N ASP A 109 17.34 16.06 0.89
CA ASP A 109 17.32 14.78 1.61
C ASP A 109 15.97 14.09 1.40
N VAL A 110 14.86 14.79 1.67
CA VAL A 110 13.51 14.23 1.46
C VAL A 110 13.31 13.84 -0.01
N ARG A 111 13.74 14.70 -0.93
CA ARG A 111 13.69 14.41 -2.37
C ARG A 111 14.54 13.20 -2.74
N ALA A 112 15.72 13.00 -2.12
CA ALA A 112 16.59 11.88 -2.42
C ALA A 112 15.95 10.53 -2.06
N ILE A 113 15.14 10.47 -1.00
CA ILE A 113 14.40 9.25 -0.63
C ILE A 113 13.11 9.09 -1.42
N MET A 114 12.35 10.17 -1.63
CA MET A 114 10.99 10.08 -2.19
C MET A 114 10.96 10.16 -3.73
N ALA A 115 12.02 10.65 -4.39
CA ALA A 115 12.08 10.70 -5.85
C ALA A 115 12.12 9.28 -6.44
N ASN A 116 11.16 8.95 -7.31
CA ASN A 116 11.01 7.63 -7.94
C ASN A 116 11.01 6.44 -6.96
N ALA A 117 10.59 6.65 -5.71
CA ALA A 117 10.53 5.59 -4.71
C ALA A 117 9.42 4.55 -4.99
N GLY A 118 8.44 4.92 -5.82
CA GLY A 118 7.34 4.04 -6.20
C GLY A 118 6.35 3.87 -5.06
N SER A 119 6.07 2.63 -4.65
CA SER A 119 5.10 2.37 -3.59
C SER A 119 5.71 2.54 -2.20
N SER A 120 4.96 3.20 -1.33
CA SER A 120 5.36 3.52 0.04
C SER A 120 4.25 3.20 1.04
N LEU A 121 4.65 2.95 2.28
CA LEU A 121 3.77 2.64 3.40
C LEU A 121 3.93 3.70 4.48
N MET A 122 2.87 3.87 5.27
CA MET A 122 2.82 4.87 6.32
C MET A 122 2.46 4.19 7.65
N GLY A 123 3.19 4.52 8.70
CA GLY A 123 2.88 4.13 10.07
C GLY A 123 2.73 5.38 10.93
N ILE A 124 1.71 5.42 11.77
CA ILE A 124 1.48 6.54 12.68
C ILE A 124 1.27 5.98 14.09
N GLY A 125 1.94 6.58 15.07
CA GLY A 125 1.86 6.18 16.47
C GLY A 125 1.83 7.40 17.37
N THR A 126 0.97 7.36 18.37
CA THR A 126 0.92 8.38 19.42
C THR A 126 1.02 7.71 20.78
N ALA A 127 1.61 8.40 21.75
CA ALA A 127 1.65 7.94 23.13
C ALA A 127 1.86 9.11 24.10
N THR A 128 1.58 8.84 25.37
CA THR A 128 1.70 9.78 26.50
C THR A 128 2.41 9.10 27.66
N GLY A 129 2.83 9.88 28.66
CA GLY A 129 3.53 9.35 29.84
C GLY A 129 5.06 9.35 29.71
N LYS A 130 5.74 8.61 30.60
CA LYS A 130 7.21 8.68 30.76
C LYS A 130 8.00 8.04 29.62
N THR A 131 7.42 7.03 28.97
CA THR A 131 8.02 6.29 27.85
C THR A 131 7.38 6.66 26.50
N ARG A 132 6.68 7.80 26.44
CA ARG A 132 5.83 8.20 25.31
C ARG A 132 6.53 8.18 23.96
N ALA A 133 7.79 8.60 23.85
CA ALA A 133 8.48 8.59 22.56
C ALA A 133 8.79 7.17 22.07
N ARG A 134 9.25 6.30 22.97
CA ARG A 134 9.48 4.88 22.69
C ARG A 134 8.18 4.16 22.33
N ASP A 135 7.13 4.39 23.09
CA ASP A 135 5.83 3.75 22.89
C ASP A 135 5.15 4.27 21.60
N ALA A 136 5.30 5.55 21.27
CA ALA A 136 4.83 6.12 20.00
C ALA A 136 5.57 5.48 18.81
N ALA A 137 6.88 5.22 18.92
CA ALA A 137 7.65 4.56 17.88
C ALA A 137 7.17 3.11 17.66
N LEU A 138 6.96 2.37 18.75
CA LEU A 138 6.40 1.01 18.69
C LEU A 138 5.00 1.00 18.06
N ASN A 139 4.12 1.92 18.46
CA ASN A 139 2.78 2.06 17.89
C ASN A 139 2.82 2.41 16.40
N ALA A 140 3.77 3.25 15.98
CA ALA A 140 3.93 3.62 14.59
C ALA A 140 4.33 2.41 13.73
N ILE A 141 5.27 1.58 14.21
CA ILE A 141 5.74 0.39 13.50
C ILE A 141 4.67 -0.71 13.47
N GLN A 142 3.91 -0.86 14.56
CA GLN A 142 2.81 -1.82 14.67
C GLN A 142 1.51 -1.31 14.02
N SER A 143 1.56 -0.15 13.35
CA SER A 143 0.38 0.45 12.73
C SER A 143 -0.21 -0.50 11.67
N PRO A 144 -1.54 -0.71 11.64
CA PRO A 144 -2.21 -1.52 10.61
C PRO A 144 -1.97 -1.07 9.17
N LEU A 145 -1.46 0.15 8.99
CA LEU A 145 -1.12 0.75 7.71
C LEU A 145 0.26 0.32 7.17
N LEU A 146 1.12 -0.27 8.00
CA LEU A 146 2.38 -0.92 7.63
C LEU A 146 2.16 -2.43 7.44
N ASP A 147 1.46 -2.80 6.36
CA ASP A 147 0.97 -4.17 6.18
C ASP A 147 2.08 -5.23 5.99
N ILE A 148 3.27 -4.85 5.51
CA ILE A 148 4.39 -5.79 5.29
C ILE A 148 5.77 -5.14 5.49
N GLY A 149 6.24 -5.15 6.75
CA GLY A 149 7.66 -5.14 7.14
C GLY A 149 8.47 -3.92 6.71
N ILE A 150 8.55 -2.93 7.62
CA ILE A 150 9.50 -1.81 7.55
C ILE A 150 10.96 -2.27 7.31
N GLU A 151 11.27 -3.49 7.75
CA GLU A 151 12.55 -4.21 7.59
C GLU A 151 13.08 -4.24 6.15
N ARG A 152 12.21 -4.16 5.13
CA ARG A 152 12.61 -4.24 3.72
C ARG A 152 12.64 -2.90 3.00
N ALA A 153 12.33 -1.81 3.69
CA ALA A 153 12.37 -0.47 3.12
C ALA A 153 13.82 -0.02 2.94
N THR A 154 14.18 0.46 1.76
CA THR A 154 15.53 0.99 1.51
C THR A 154 15.64 2.47 1.89
N GLY A 155 14.52 3.15 2.08
CA GLY A 155 14.47 4.55 2.47
C GLY A 155 13.34 4.80 3.45
N ILE A 156 13.64 5.42 4.58
CA ILE A 156 12.68 5.68 5.65
C ILE A 156 12.75 7.16 6.02
N VAL A 157 11.61 7.81 5.98
CA VAL A 157 11.43 9.17 6.48
C VAL A 157 10.56 9.09 7.72
N TRP A 158 11.02 9.61 8.85
CA TRP A 158 10.20 9.67 10.04
C TRP A 158 10.30 11.03 10.72
N ASN A 159 9.18 11.43 11.30
CA ASN A 159 9.03 12.67 12.04
C ASN A 159 8.56 12.37 13.45
N ILE A 160 9.15 13.07 14.42
CA ILE A 160 8.63 13.14 15.79
C ILE A 160 8.06 14.54 16.04
N THR A 161 6.81 14.60 16.46
CA THR A 161 6.16 15.82 16.91
C THR A 161 5.85 15.71 18.40
N GLY A 162 6.33 16.67 19.17
CA GLY A 162 6.06 16.78 20.60
C GLY A 162 5.88 18.23 21.04
N GLY A 163 5.51 18.42 22.30
CA GLY A 163 5.44 19.75 22.91
C GLY A 163 6.83 20.35 23.18
N SER A 164 6.83 21.53 23.78
CA SER A 164 8.06 22.21 24.25
C SER A 164 8.84 21.40 25.30
N ASP A 165 8.22 20.36 25.84
CA ASP A 165 8.75 19.41 26.81
C ASP A 165 9.40 18.18 26.16
N LEU A 166 9.48 18.12 24.82
CA LEU A 166 10.18 17.05 24.10
C LEU A 166 11.69 17.12 24.36
N THR A 167 12.25 16.05 24.89
CA THR A 167 13.68 15.98 25.23
C THR A 167 14.50 15.18 24.22
N LEU A 168 15.81 15.44 24.17
CA LEU A 168 16.73 14.67 23.32
C LEU A 168 16.77 13.18 23.70
N PHE A 169 16.63 12.85 24.99
CA PHE A 169 16.58 11.45 25.44
C PHE A 169 15.38 10.70 24.88
N GLU A 170 14.22 11.35 24.83
CA GLU A 170 13.01 10.78 24.24
C GLU A 170 13.16 10.56 22.75
N VAL A 171 13.73 11.54 22.04
CA VAL A 171 14.06 11.43 20.61
C VAL A 171 15.00 10.25 20.35
N ASN A 172 16.07 10.12 21.14
CA ASN A 172 17.03 9.03 20.99
C ASN A 172 16.39 7.65 21.25
N ALA A 173 15.55 7.54 22.28
CA ALA A 173 14.84 6.29 22.59
C ALA A 173 13.86 5.88 21.47
N ALA A 174 13.22 6.84 20.79
CA ALA A 174 12.40 6.55 19.61
C ALA A 174 13.26 6.12 18.41
N ALA A 175 14.39 6.80 18.18
CA ALA A 175 15.31 6.47 17.09
C ALA A 175 15.89 5.05 17.23
N GLU A 176 16.32 4.65 18.43
CA GLU A 176 16.82 3.29 18.71
C GLU A 176 15.80 2.21 18.32
N VAL A 177 14.52 2.39 18.69
CA VAL A 177 13.46 1.43 18.33
C VAL A 177 13.26 1.32 16.82
N ILE A 178 13.30 2.44 16.11
CA ILE A 178 13.15 2.43 14.65
C ILE A 178 14.38 1.79 14.01
N TYR A 179 15.57 2.13 14.48
CA TYR A 179 16.84 1.66 13.89
C TYR A 179 17.08 0.17 14.10
N ASP A 180 16.59 -0.40 15.21
CA ASP A 180 16.71 -1.84 15.50
C ASP A 180 15.84 -2.72 14.57
N LEU A 181 14.80 -2.14 13.95
CA LEU A 181 13.79 -2.88 13.17
C LEU A 181 13.91 -2.68 11.66
N VAL A 182 14.84 -1.85 11.21
CA VAL A 182 15.04 -1.49 9.81
C VAL A 182 16.33 -2.10 9.28
N ASP A 183 16.44 -2.24 7.96
CA ASP A 183 17.68 -2.71 7.35
C ASP A 183 18.83 -1.73 7.67
N PRO A 184 20.01 -2.20 8.16
CA PRO A 184 21.15 -1.32 8.45
C PRO A 184 21.68 -0.55 7.24
N SER A 185 21.35 -0.98 6.02
CA SER A 185 21.68 -0.30 4.77
C SER A 185 20.61 0.68 4.28
N ALA A 186 19.47 0.76 4.98
CA ALA A 186 18.42 1.72 4.64
C ALA A 186 18.90 3.15 4.88
N ASN A 187 18.51 4.06 3.98
CA ASN A 187 18.71 5.49 4.20
C ASN A 187 17.62 6.02 5.14
N LEU A 188 18.00 6.59 6.28
CA LEU A 188 17.07 7.09 7.29
C LEU A 188 17.14 8.61 7.39
N ILE A 189 15.99 9.25 7.26
CA ILE A 189 15.81 10.69 7.46
C ILE A 189 14.94 10.91 8.69
N PHE A 190 15.44 11.78 9.57
CA PHE A 190 14.82 12.10 10.85
C PHE A 190 14.50 13.59 10.94
N GLY A 191 13.22 13.93 11.15
CA GLY A 191 12.77 15.25 11.53
C GLY A 191 12.25 15.31 12.96
N ALA A 192 12.50 16.41 13.66
CA ALA A 192 11.92 16.69 14.98
C ALA A 192 11.25 18.05 15.03
N VAL A 193 9.94 18.05 15.24
CA VAL A 193 9.11 19.25 15.26
C VAL A 193 8.57 19.49 16.67
N VAL A 194 8.71 20.72 17.16
CA VAL A 194 8.10 21.15 18.42
C VAL A 194 6.81 21.90 18.08
N ASP A 195 5.68 21.34 18.50
CA ASP A 195 4.35 21.94 18.37
C ASP A 195 3.84 22.37 19.76
N PRO A 196 3.85 23.67 20.09
CA PRO A 196 3.41 24.17 21.39
C PRO A 196 1.93 23.88 21.72
N SER A 197 1.11 23.52 20.72
CA SER A 197 -0.28 23.15 20.93
C SER A 197 -0.45 21.75 21.52
N ILE A 198 0.60 20.93 21.44
CA ILE A 198 0.64 19.57 21.98
C ILE A 198 1.39 19.61 23.32
N SER A 199 0.80 19.02 24.37
CA SER A 199 1.41 18.94 25.69
C SER A 199 1.23 17.54 26.27
N GLY A 200 2.31 16.95 26.78
CA GLY A 200 2.27 15.61 27.38
C GLY A 200 2.14 14.44 26.40
N GLN A 201 2.05 14.71 25.09
CA GLN A 201 1.92 13.70 24.04
C GLN A 201 3.05 13.80 23.01
N VAL A 202 3.46 12.65 22.49
CA VAL A 202 4.35 12.53 21.33
C VAL A 202 3.62 11.79 20.21
N SER A 203 3.78 12.29 18.99
CA SER A 203 3.29 11.67 17.76
C SER A 203 4.49 11.36 16.85
N ILE A 204 4.54 10.15 16.32
CA ILE A 204 5.54 9.73 15.34
C ILE A 204 4.81 9.33 14.06
N THR A 205 5.26 9.91 12.95
CA THR A 205 4.83 9.51 11.60
C THR A 205 6.03 8.93 10.88
N LEU A 206 5.86 7.73 10.33
CA LEU A 206 6.89 6.99 9.62
C LEU A 206 6.42 6.70 8.20
N ILE A 207 7.29 6.93 7.24
CA ILE A 207 7.04 6.71 5.82
C ILE A 207 8.17 5.82 5.30
N ALA A 208 7.82 4.59 5.00
CA ALA A 208 8.73 3.60 4.46
C ALA A 208 8.58 3.56 2.94
N THR A 209 9.71 3.58 2.23
CA THR A 209 9.78 3.71 0.77
C THR A 209 10.82 2.73 0.21
N GLY A 210 10.80 2.53 -1.12
CA GLY A 210 11.81 1.70 -1.79
C GLY A 210 11.63 0.20 -1.54
N PHE A 211 10.38 -0.25 -1.34
CA PHE A 211 10.08 -1.67 -1.33
C PHE A 211 10.39 -2.26 -2.71
N LYS A 212 11.42 -3.12 -2.79
CA LYS A 212 11.75 -3.84 -4.02
C LYS A 212 10.52 -4.60 -4.49
N ARG A 213 10.03 -4.25 -5.69
CA ARG A 213 8.92 -4.90 -6.36
C ARG A 213 9.27 -6.38 -6.51
N GLN A 214 8.51 -7.24 -5.84
CA GLN A 214 8.49 -8.66 -6.17
C GLN A 214 7.63 -8.81 -7.44
N GLU A 215 8.20 -8.48 -8.59
CA GLU A 215 7.69 -8.96 -9.87
C GLU A 215 8.87 -9.57 -10.64
N GLU A 216 8.66 -10.79 -11.13
CA GLU A 216 9.56 -11.64 -11.92
C GLU A 216 10.40 -12.73 -11.20
N SER A 217 9.80 -13.53 -10.29
CA SER A 217 10.33 -14.87 -10.00
C SER A 217 9.28 -16.00 -9.93
N ASP A 218 8.14 -15.82 -10.57
CA ASP A 218 7.19 -16.91 -10.83
C ASP A 218 7.00 -17.21 -12.33
N GLY A 219 7.96 -16.75 -13.13
CA GLY A 219 8.25 -17.33 -14.43
C GLY A 219 8.83 -18.74 -14.22
N ARG A 220 7.98 -19.71 -13.91
CA ARG A 220 8.29 -21.13 -14.14
C ARG A 220 8.53 -21.30 -15.63
N THR A 221 9.77 -21.09 -16.05
CA THR A 221 10.33 -21.77 -17.22
C THR A 221 10.21 -23.26 -16.92
N LEU A 222 9.09 -23.87 -17.34
CA LEU A 222 9.01 -25.31 -17.48
C LEU A 222 9.97 -25.68 -18.60
N GLN A 223 11.23 -25.86 -18.21
CA GLN A 223 12.28 -26.50 -18.97
C GLN A 223 11.90 -27.99 -19.04
N ALA A 224 10.93 -28.31 -19.91
CA ALA A 224 10.66 -29.67 -20.31
C ALA A 224 11.59 -30.02 -21.47
N ASN A 225 12.85 -30.29 -21.12
CA ASN A 225 13.73 -31.05 -21.99
C ASN A 225 14.29 -32.22 -21.19
N GLN A 226 14.17 -33.41 -21.79
CA GLN A 226 14.70 -34.71 -21.41
C GLN A 226 13.81 -35.57 -20.51
N LEU A 227 13.03 -36.44 -21.15
CA LEU A 227 13.07 -37.88 -20.90
C LEU A 227 12.70 -38.64 -22.19
N SER A 228 13.65 -39.46 -22.63
CA SER A 228 13.54 -40.65 -23.49
C SER A 228 13.40 -40.51 -25.01
N GLN A 229 14.55 -40.69 -25.67
CA GLN A 229 14.65 -41.35 -26.97
C GLN A 229 14.22 -42.82 -26.86
N GLY A 230 13.63 -43.35 -27.94
CA GLY A 230 13.58 -44.78 -28.23
C GLY A 230 12.18 -45.36 -28.35
N ASP A 231 11.50 -45.17 -29.48
CA ASP A 231 11.46 -46.26 -30.46
C ASP A 231 10.86 -45.83 -31.79
N SER A 232 11.50 -46.32 -32.83
CA SER A 232 11.11 -46.13 -34.22
C SER A 232 9.97 -47.09 -34.55
N ASN A 233 9.01 -46.59 -35.32
CA ASN A 233 8.42 -47.19 -36.52
C ASN A 233 6.89 -47.27 -36.54
N ILE A 234 6.36 -46.99 -37.75
CA ILE A 234 5.02 -47.27 -38.29
C ILE A 234 4.02 -46.09 -38.28
N GLY A 235 3.73 -45.61 -39.50
CA GLY A 235 2.34 -45.27 -39.87
C GLY A 235 2.11 -43.89 -40.47
N LEU A 236 2.09 -43.82 -41.81
CA LEU A 236 1.45 -42.77 -42.61
C LEU A 236 0.09 -42.34 -42.01
N ASN A 237 -0.27 -41.05 -42.02
CA ASN A 237 -0.95 -40.42 -43.17
C ASN A 237 -1.39 -38.97 -42.90
N ARG A 238 -1.51 -38.25 -44.01
CA ARG A 238 -1.89 -36.84 -44.21
C ARG A 238 -3.23 -36.45 -43.56
N ARG A 239 -3.31 -35.16 -43.16
CA ARG A 239 -4.57 -34.41 -43.01
C ARG A 239 -5.38 -34.47 -44.32
N PRO A 240 -6.72 -34.39 -44.20
CA PRO A 240 -7.39 -33.36 -44.96
C PRO A 240 -8.43 -32.58 -44.15
N SER A 241 -8.67 -31.39 -44.65
CA SER A 241 -9.77 -30.48 -44.34
C SER A 241 -11.12 -31.00 -44.84
N SER A 242 -12.18 -30.54 -44.16
CA SER A 242 -13.50 -30.13 -44.69
C SER A 242 -14.75 -31.01 -44.49
N PHE A 243 -15.84 -30.31 -44.15
CA PHE A 243 -17.28 -30.57 -44.30
C PHE A 243 -18.08 -31.43 -43.28
N LEU A 244 -18.95 -30.71 -42.54
CA LEU A 244 -20.40 -30.86 -42.27
C LEU A 244 -21.09 -32.23 -42.07
N GLU A 245 -22.08 -32.16 -41.18
CA GLU A 245 -23.28 -33.01 -40.95
C GLU A 245 -23.23 -34.20 -39.98
N GLY A 246 -24.07 -34.09 -38.94
CA GLY A 246 -24.85 -35.20 -38.37
C GLY A 246 -24.16 -36.13 -37.37
N GLY A 247 -24.20 -35.80 -36.08
CA GLY A 247 -23.84 -36.76 -35.02
C GLY A 247 -23.97 -36.16 -33.62
N SER A 248 -24.75 -36.82 -32.78
CA SER A 248 -25.09 -36.47 -31.39
C SER A 248 -23.94 -35.91 -30.55
N VAL A 249 -24.14 -34.72 -29.96
CA VAL A 249 -23.29 -34.20 -28.88
C VAL A 249 -23.45 -35.10 -27.66
N GLU A 250 -22.38 -35.79 -27.29
CA GLU A 250 -22.37 -36.69 -26.14
C GLU A 250 -22.33 -35.87 -24.84
N ILE A 251 -23.43 -35.89 -24.09
CA ILE A 251 -23.53 -35.17 -22.82
C ILE A 251 -22.72 -35.93 -21.75
N PRO A 252 -21.79 -35.27 -21.06
CA PRO A 252 -21.01 -35.87 -19.97
C PRO A 252 -21.88 -36.48 -18.86
N GLU A 253 -21.41 -37.60 -18.32
CA GLU A 253 -22.17 -38.50 -17.44
C GLU A 253 -22.73 -37.83 -16.16
N PHE A 254 -22.09 -36.77 -15.67
CA PHE A 254 -22.53 -36.02 -14.49
C PHE A 254 -23.79 -35.18 -14.69
N LEU A 255 -24.19 -34.89 -15.93
CA LEU A 255 -25.40 -34.11 -16.27
C LEU A 255 -26.66 -35.00 -16.43
N ARG A 256 -26.54 -36.32 -16.38
CA ARG A 256 -27.63 -37.27 -16.68
C ARG A 256 -28.56 -37.62 -15.51
N LYS A 257 -28.37 -37.07 -14.30
CA LYS A 257 -29.24 -37.39 -13.14
C LYS A 257 -29.62 -36.18 -12.28
N LYS A 258 -30.85 -35.69 -12.48
CA LYS A 258 -31.84 -35.41 -11.39
C LYS A 258 -33.21 -35.14 -11.99
N GLY A 259 -34.05 -36.18 -12.00
CA GLY A 259 -35.45 -36.08 -12.37
C GLY A 259 -36.33 -35.62 -11.21
N ARG A 260 -37.25 -34.72 -11.56
CA ARG A 260 -38.60 -34.47 -10.99
C ARG A 260 -38.71 -33.61 -9.73
N SER A 261 -38.96 -32.34 -10.03
CA SER A 261 -39.79 -31.41 -9.26
C SER A 261 -41.07 -32.07 -8.72
N ARG A 262 -41.28 -31.96 -7.40
CA ARG A 262 -42.56 -32.19 -6.72
C ARG A 262 -42.96 -30.88 -6.06
N TYR A 263 -43.86 -30.13 -6.69
CA TYR A 263 -44.74 -29.22 -5.95
C TYR A 263 -46.12 -29.22 -6.64
N PRO A 264 -47.21 -29.45 -5.89
CA PRO A 264 -48.57 -29.33 -6.42
C PRO A 264 -48.95 -27.86 -6.54
N ARG A 265 -49.72 -27.53 -7.59
CA ARG A 265 -50.34 -26.21 -7.76
C ARG A 265 -51.46 -26.02 -6.74
N VAL A 266 -51.52 -24.84 -6.14
CA VAL A 266 -52.73 -24.16 -5.67
C VAL A 266 -52.82 -22.85 -6.42
#